data_AF-A0A662LM53-F1
#
_entry.id   AF-A0A662LM53-F1
#
_cell.length_a   1.000
_cell.length_b   1.000
_cell.length_c   1.000
_cell.angle_alpha   90.00
_cell.angle_beta   90.00
_cell.angle_gamma   90.00
#
_symmetry.space_group_name_H-M   'P 1'
#
loop_
_entity.id
_entity.type
_entity.pdbx_description
1 polymer ?
#
loop_
_entity_poly.entity_id
_entity_poly.type
_entity_poly.pdbx_seq_one_letter_code
_entity_poly.pdbx_strand_id
1 'polypeptide(L)'
;SYSIGTIEYTSSNSYFTDQKYIYEAGAMILSQSQGSLLVSKPFFSVINNNSINISLTFVNIQNNVGKTSAYGSSTCSILTNYSSAQNQTITNMTKLTITTNYPNIWKESVNTTLSSKGLIEGTDYSQSLSTEGIIFDFGSASKNVNIQIDEININAQISPGWIR
;
A
#
# COMPACT_ATOMS: atom_id res chain seq x y z
N SER A 1 10.29 7.75 8.50
CA SER A 1 9.87 6.57 7.71
C SER A 1 8.80 5.85 8.51
N TYR A 2 7.89 5.15 7.83
CA TYR A 2 6.83 4.36 8.46
C TYR A 2 7.05 2.89 8.09
N SER A 3 6.93 1.99 9.06
CA SER A 3 6.99 0.54 8.83
C SER A 3 5.58 -0.02 8.98
N ILE A 4 5.14 -0.80 8.00
CA ILE A 4 3.79 -1.35 7.95
C ILE A 4 3.82 -2.87 7.98
N GLY A 5 2.84 -3.49 8.65
CA GLY A 5 2.56 -4.91 8.47
C GLY A 5 1.62 -5.18 7.29
N THR A 6 1.61 -6.44 6.86
CA THR A 6 0.79 -6.93 5.75
C THR A 6 -0.05 -8.12 6.19
N ILE A 7 -1.09 -8.45 5.41
CA ILE A 7 -1.79 -9.73 5.50
C ILE A 7 -1.53 -10.47 4.19
N GLU A 8 -1.18 -11.75 4.31
CA GLU A 8 -0.85 -12.59 3.18
C GLU A 8 -1.66 -13.89 3.22
N TYR A 9 -2.26 -14.23 2.09
CA TYR A 9 -2.80 -15.55 1.81
C TYR A 9 -2.08 -16.15 0.61
N THR A 10 -1.69 -17.42 0.73
CA THR A 10 -1.07 -18.19 -0.35
C THR A 10 -1.85 -19.49 -0.54
N SER A 11 -2.33 -19.73 -1.75
CA SER A 11 -2.97 -21.01 -2.10
C SER A 11 -1.93 -22.04 -2.55
N SER A 12 -2.26 -23.32 -2.40
CA SER A 12 -1.57 -24.43 -3.07
C SER A 12 -2.60 -25.31 -3.77
N ASN A 13 -2.71 -25.15 -5.08
CA ASN A 13 -3.74 -25.76 -5.91
C ASN A 13 -3.14 -26.84 -6.82
N SER A 14 -3.76 -28.02 -6.89
CA SER A 14 -3.31 -29.09 -7.79
C SER A 14 -3.77 -28.92 -9.25
N TYR A 15 -4.84 -28.14 -9.48
CA TYR A 15 -5.51 -28.01 -10.79
C TYR A 15 -5.72 -26.56 -11.24
N PHE A 16 -5.35 -25.58 -10.41
CA PHE A 16 -5.47 -24.16 -10.70
C PHE A 16 -4.12 -23.48 -10.41
N THR A 17 -3.92 -22.28 -10.94
CA THR A 17 -2.72 -21.49 -10.63
C THR A 17 -2.68 -21.15 -9.14
N ASP A 18 -1.48 -21.22 -8.56
CA ASP A 18 -1.26 -20.72 -7.21
C ASP A 18 -1.40 -19.20 -7.18
N GLN A 19 -2.22 -18.73 -6.25
CA GLN A 19 -2.54 -17.34 -6.05
C GLN A 19 -2.03 -16.90 -4.70
N LYS A 20 -1.40 -15.74 -4.70
CA LYS A 20 -0.96 -15.05 -3.50
C LYS A 20 -1.71 -13.72 -3.41
N TYR A 21 -2.52 -13.56 -2.37
CA TYR A 21 -3.21 -12.29 -2.10
C TYR A 21 -2.47 -11.57 -0.98
N ILE A 22 -2.09 -10.33 -1.25
CA ILE A 22 -1.31 -9.48 -0.33
C ILE A 22 -2.08 -8.20 -0.08
N TYR A 23 -2.38 -7.94 1.18
CA TYR A 23 -2.86 -6.65 1.63
C TYR A 23 -1.69 -5.85 2.20
N GLU A 24 -1.37 -4.70 1.59
CA GLU A 24 -0.31 -3.79 2.05
C GLU A 24 -0.75 -2.33 1.93
N ALA A 25 -0.64 -1.55 3.01
CA ALA A 25 -0.96 -0.10 3.05
C ALA A 25 -2.31 0.30 2.41
N GLY A 26 -3.33 -0.56 2.49
CA GLY A 26 -4.65 -0.33 1.88
C GLY A 26 -4.78 -0.77 0.42
N ALA A 27 -3.69 -1.18 -0.23
CA ALA A 27 -3.72 -1.86 -1.51
C ALA A 27 -3.98 -3.37 -1.33
N MET A 28 -4.72 -3.97 -2.27
CA MET A 28 -4.86 -5.42 -2.38
C MET A 28 -4.21 -5.86 -3.68
N ILE A 29 -3.22 -6.75 -3.58
CA ILE A 29 -2.40 -7.23 -4.69
C ILE A 29 -2.63 -8.72 -4.86
N LEU A 30 -2.91 -9.15 -6.09
CA LEU A 30 -2.91 -10.55 -6.49
C LEU A 30 -1.60 -10.83 -7.20
N SER A 31 -0.83 -11.79 -6.72
CA SER A 31 0.38 -12.28 -7.36
C SER A 31 0.21 -13.74 -7.78
N GLN A 32 0.62 -14.04 -9.00
CA GLN A 32 0.55 -15.34 -9.66
C GLN A 32 1.84 -15.58 -10.44
N SER A 33 2.04 -16.79 -10.96
CA SER A 33 3.22 -17.14 -11.76
C SER A 33 3.48 -16.22 -12.95
N GLN A 34 2.43 -15.61 -13.52
CA GLN A 34 2.48 -14.75 -14.70
C GLN A 34 2.70 -13.26 -14.37
N GLY A 35 2.70 -12.88 -13.08
CA GLY A 35 2.87 -11.51 -12.64
C GLY A 35 1.96 -11.13 -11.48
N SER A 36 1.88 -9.83 -11.20
CA SER A 36 1.03 -9.28 -10.15
C SER A 36 0.04 -8.27 -10.73
N LEU A 37 -1.12 -8.15 -10.08
CA LEU A 37 -2.21 -7.25 -10.44
C LEU A 37 -2.69 -6.51 -9.19
N LEU A 38 -3.06 -5.24 -9.37
CA LEU A 38 -3.74 -4.45 -8.35
C LEU A 38 -5.23 -4.78 -8.34
N VAL A 39 -5.70 -5.46 -7.30
CA VAL A 39 -7.12 -5.80 -7.09
C VAL A 39 -7.87 -4.61 -6.49
N SER A 40 -7.25 -3.89 -5.57
CA SER A 40 -7.79 -2.67 -4.97
C SER A 40 -6.70 -1.63 -4.80
N LYS A 41 -6.98 -0.39 -5.21
CA LYS A 41 -6.04 0.73 -5.13
C LYS A 41 -5.79 1.14 -3.68
N PRO A 42 -4.57 1.59 -3.33
CA PRO A 42 -4.30 2.25 -2.05
C PRO A 42 -5.09 3.56 -1.95
N PHE A 43 -5.29 4.04 -0.72
CA PHE A 43 -5.91 5.33 -0.46
C PHE A 43 -4.92 6.46 -0.71
N PHE A 44 -4.73 6.77 -1.99
CA PHE A 44 -3.82 7.81 -2.47
C PHE A 44 -4.59 8.78 -3.37
N SER A 45 -4.58 10.06 -3.02
CA SER A 45 -5.27 11.09 -3.79
C SER A 45 -4.42 12.36 -3.90
N VAL A 46 -4.71 13.14 -4.94
CA VAL A 46 -3.95 14.34 -5.27
C VAL A 46 -4.89 15.47 -5.66
N ILE A 47 -4.58 16.67 -5.19
CA ILE A 47 -5.20 17.93 -5.58
C ILE A 47 -4.11 18.85 -6.11
N ASN A 48 -4.21 19.22 -7.39
CA ASN A 48 -3.24 20.07 -8.08
C ASN A 48 -3.84 21.46 -8.32
N ASN A 49 -3.62 22.39 -7.37
CA ASN A 49 -4.10 23.78 -7.46
C ASN A 49 -2.88 24.73 -7.43
N ASN A 50 -2.84 25.69 -6.48
CA ASN A 50 -1.69 26.57 -6.26
C ASN A 50 -0.45 25.80 -5.75
N SER A 51 -0.70 24.73 -5.00
CA SER A 51 0.27 23.72 -4.58
C SER A 51 -0.21 22.33 -5.01
N ILE A 52 0.71 21.36 -5.03
CA ILE A 52 0.39 19.94 -5.20
C ILE A 52 0.18 19.38 -3.80
N ASN A 53 -1.06 19.02 -3.46
CA ASN A 53 -1.39 18.44 -2.16
C ASN A 53 -1.72 16.97 -2.35
N ILE A 54 -0.92 16.11 -1.73
CA ILE A 54 -1.05 14.66 -1.75
C ILE A 54 -1.68 14.24 -0.42
N SER A 55 -2.67 13.36 -0.47
CA SER A 55 -3.21 12.69 0.71
C SER A 55 -2.98 11.20 0.58
N LEU A 56 -2.25 10.63 1.54
CA LEU A 56 -1.94 9.22 1.65
C LEU A 56 -2.48 8.68 2.96
N THR A 57 -3.48 7.81 2.89
CA THR A 57 -3.92 7.02 4.04
C THR A 57 -3.38 5.60 3.88
N PHE A 58 -2.65 5.09 4.86
CA PHE A 58 -2.20 3.71 4.84
C PHE A 58 -2.62 2.99 6.11
N VAL A 59 -2.91 1.70 5.96
CA VAL A 59 -3.25 0.81 7.07
C VAL A 59 -2.01 0.03 7.45
N ASN A 60 -1.59 0.19 8.70
CA ASN A 60 -0.54 -0.58 9.33
C ASN A 60 -1.16 -1.76 10.09
N ILE A 61 -0.86 -2.98 9.64
CA ILE A 61 -1.30 -4.20 10.33
C ILE A 61 -0.32 -4.52 11.47
N GLN A 62 -0.81 -4.41 12.69
CA GLN A 62 -0.07 -4.74 13.90
C GLN A 62 -0.45 -6.15 14.35
N ASN A 63 0.54 -6.96 14.71
CA ASN A 63 0.27 -8.25 15.32
C ASN A 63 -0.20 -8.04 16.76
N ASN A 64 -1.38 -8.55 17.09
CA ASN A 64 -1.79 -8.67 18.49
C ASN A 64 -1.22 -9.96 19.09
N VAL A 65 -1.21 -10.07 20.43
CA VAL A 65 -0.82 -11.29 21.13
C VAL A 65 -1.72 -12.44 20.70
N GLY A 66 -1.16 -13.46 20.03
CA GLY A 66 -1.93 -14.61 19.54
C GLY A 66 -1.34 -15.25 18.29
N LYS A 67 -2.17 -16.01 17.58
CA LYS A 67 -1.80 -16.65 16.31
C LYS A 67 -1.79 -15.62 15.18
N THR A 68 -0.71 -15.63 14.40
CA THR A 68 -0.51 -14.75 13.23
C THR A 68 -0.46 -15.53 11.91
N SER A 69 -0.52 -16.86 11.97
CA SER A 69 -0.55 -17.75 10.81
C SER A 69 -1.50 -18.93 11.05
N ALA A 70 -2.09 -19.41 9.96
CA ALA A 70 -2.85 -20.66 9.89
C ALA A 70 -2.58 -21.32 8.52
N TYR A 71 -2.75 -22.64 8.47
CA TYR A 71 -2.57 -23.44 7.26
C TYR A 71 -3.62 -24.54 7.21
N GLY A 72 -3.84 -25.09 6.02
CA GLY A 72 -4.81 -26.15 5.76
C GLY A 72 -5.96 -25.68 4.87
N SER A 73 -6.98 -26.53 4.76
CA SER A 73 -8.11 -26.35 3.84
C SER A 73 -9.39 -25.80 4.52
N SER A 74 -9.31 -25.44 5.79
CA SER A 74 -10.46 -24.95 6.57
C SER A 74 -10.60 -23.43 6.48
N THR A 75 -11.82 -22.93 6.67
CA THR A 75 -12.08 -21.50 6.82
C THR A 75 -11.36 -20.96 8.05
N CYS A 76 -10.68 -19.83 7.88
CA CYS A 76 -10.03 -19.10 8.95
C CYS A 76 -10.51 -17.66 8.96
N SER A 77 -10.83 -17.13 10.14
CA SER A 77 -11.23 -15.73 10.30
C SER A 77 -10.04 -14.89 10.74
N ILE A 78 -9.96 -13.67 10.22
CA ILE A 78 -9.03 -12.65 10.70
C ILE A 78 -9.83 -11.70 11.59
N LEU A 79 -9.54 -11.71 12.89
CA LEU A 79 -10.11 -10.77 13.82
C LEU A 79 -9.31 -9.48 13.76
N THR A 80 -9.99 -8.37 13.53
CA THR A 80 -9.39 -7.04 13.46
C THR A 80 -9.95 -6.13 14.55
N ASN A 81 -9.09 -5.34 15.18
CA ASN A 81 -9.48 -4.27 16.08
C ASN A 81 -8.73 -2.98 15.73
N TYR A 82 -9.45 -1.87 15.70
CA TYR A 82 -8.85 -0.55 15.60
C TYR A 82 -7.96 -0.30 16.82
N SER A 83 -6.74 0.17 16.57
CA SER A 83 -5.76 0.50 17.61
C SER A 83 -5.65 2.01 17.79
N SER A 84 -5.25 2.71 16.72
CA SER A 84 -5.05 4.16 16.74
C SER A 84 -5.01 4.73 15.33
N ALA A 85 -5.12 6.05 15.23
CA ALA A 85 -4.85 6.81 14.03
C ALA A 85 -3.88 7.93 14.35
N GLN A 86 -2.93 8.18 13.46
CA GLN A 86 -2.02 9.30 13.53
C GLN A 86 -2.05 10.07 12.22
N ASN A 87 -1.91 11.39 12.30
CA ASN A 87 -1.79 12.22 11.13
C ASN A 87 -0.51 13.05 11.17
N GLN A 88 0.05 13.29 10.00
CA GLN A 88 1.21 14.15 9.84
C GLN A 88 1.14 14.86 8.50
N THR A 89 1.46 16.14 8.50
CA THR A 89 1.63 16.92 7.27
C THR A 89 3.10 17.26 7.09
N ILE A 90 3.63 17.00 5.89
CA ILE A 90 4.97 17.40 5.47
C ILE A 90 4.81 18.40 4.33
N THR A 91 5.39 19.58 4.49
CA THR A 91 5.39 20.64 3.48
C THR A 91 6.70 20.63 2.70
N ASN A 92 6.64 21.08 1.44
CA ASN A 92 7.80 21.14 0.54
C ASN A 92 8.56 19.79 0.42
N MET A 93 7.79 18.69 0.35
CA MET A 93 8.33 17.36 0.15
C MET A 93 8.97 17.27 -1.24
N THR A 94 10.21 16.80 -1.30
CA THR A 94 10.91 16.56 -2.58
C THR A 94 10.84 15.12 -3.02
N LYS A 95 10.71 14.15 -2.10
CA LYS A 95 10.73 12.72 -2.43
C LYS A 95 9.70 11.95 -1.63
N LEU A 96 9.01 11.04 -2.32
CA LEU A 96 8.20 9.98 -1.73
C LEU A 96 8.82 8.63 -2.12
N THR A 97 9.30 7.88 -1.12
CA THR A 97 9.85 6.53 -1.31
C THR A 97 8.88 5.51 -0.74
N ILE A 98 8.52 4.52 -1.55
CA ILE A 98 7.67 3.39 -1.16
C ILE A 98 8.50 2.12 -1.27
N THR A 99 8.83 1.52 -0.12
CA THR A 99 9.56 0.25 -0.03
C THR A 99 8.55 -0.89 -0.08
N THR A 100 8.65 -1.77 -1.09
CA THR A 100 7.68 -2.84 -1.35
C THR A 100 8.30 -3.92 -2.24
N ASN A 101 7.83 -5.16 -2.10
CA ASN A 101 8.14 -6.25 -3.02
C ASN A 101 7.36 -6.15 -4.35
N TYR A 102 6.40 -5.23 -4.45
CA TYR A 102 5.54 -5.03 -5.63
C TYR A 102 5.69 -3.61 -6.21
N PRO A 103 6.91 -3.15 -6.55
CA PRO A 103 7.15 -1.76 -6.91
C PRO A 103 6.44 -1.34 -8.21
N ASN A 104 6.27 -2.27 -9.16
CA ASN A 104 5.52 -2.01 -10.40
C ASN A 104 4.04 -1.71 -10.15
N ILE A 105 3.45 -2.32 -9.13
CA ILE A 105 2.04 -2.11 -8.78
C ILE A 105 1.85 -0.70 -8.19
N TRP A 106 2.73 -0.31 -7.27
CA TRP A 106 2.72 1.03 -6.70
C TRP A 106 3.05 2.10 -7.74
N LYS A 107 3.99 1.80 -8.65
CA LYS A 107 4.29 2.61 -9.82
C LYS A 107 3.03 2.95 -10.60
N GLU A 108 2.35 1.92 -11.10
CA GLU A 108 1.18 2.09 -11.94
C GLU A 108 0.07 2.85 -11.20
N SER A 109 -0.21 2.48 -9.94
CA SER A 109 -1.26 3.11 -9.15
C SER A 109 -1.01 4.59 -8.91
N VAL A 110 0.17 4.97 -8.41
CA VAL A 110 0.50 6.35 -8.07
C VAL A 110 0.63 7.19 -9.34
N ASN A 111 1.29 6.68 -10.37
CA ASN A 111 1.46 7.36 -11.66
C ASN A 111 0.10 7.65 -12.33
N THR A 112 -0.83 6.70 -12.28
CA THR A 112 -2.20 6.88 -12.78
C THR A 112 -2.92 7.98 -12.00
N THR A 113 -2.79 8.02 -10.68
CA THR A 113 -3.42 9.08 -9.87
C THR A 113 -2.81 10.45 -10.17
N LEU A 114 -1.48 10.56 -10.24
CA LEU A 114 -0.78 11.81 -10.55
C LEU A 114 -1.18 12.35 -11.93
N SER A 115 -1.09 11.52 -12.97
CA SER A 115 -1.45 11.90 -14.35
C SER A 115 -2.93 12.28 -14.48
N SER A 116 -3.84 11.61 -13.77
CA SER A 116 -5.27 11.96 -13.73
C SER A 116 -5.55 13.37 -13.16
N LYS A 117 -4.58 13.95 -12.45
CA LYS A 117 -4.64 15.32 -11.89
C LYS A 117 -3.79 16.32 -12.68
N GLY A 118 -3.39 15.93 -13.90
CA GLY A 118 -2.66 16.79 -14.83
C GLY A 118 -1.19 16.99 -14.50
N LEU A 119 -0.61 16.15 -13.64
CA LEU A 119 0.84 16.16 -13.36
C LEU A 119 1.56 15.36 -14.44
N ILE A 120 2.65 15.93 -14.97
CA ILE A 120 3.39 15.39 -16.11
C ILE A 120 4.74 14.84 -15.63
N GLU A 121 5.00 13.56 -15.93
CA GLU A 121 6.30 12.94 -15.69
C GLU A 121 7.39 13.65 -16.51
N GLY A 122 8.53 13.95 -15.89
CA GLY A 122 9.63 14.73 -16.46
C GLY A 122 9.52 16.24 -16.23
N THR A 123 8.34 16.75 -15.87
CA THR A 123 8.11 18.16 -15.52
C THR A 123 7.82 18.30 -14.04
N ASP A 124 6.72 17.71 -13.58
CA ASP A 124 6.24 17.85 -12.19
C ASP A 124 6.82 16.80 -11.25
N TYR A 125 7.18 15.63 -11.78
CA TYR A 125 7.80 14.55 -11.02
C TYR A 125 8.58 13.61 -11.94
N SER A 126 9.46 12.80 -11.37
CA SER A 126 10.08 11.65 -12.02
C SER A 126 9.94 10.41 -11.15
N GLN A 127 10.02 9.23 -11.75
CA GLN A 127 9.91 7.96 -11.03
C GLN A 127 11.10 7.05 -11.35
N SER A 128 11.58 6.34 -10.34
CA SER A 128 12.64 5.34 -10.52
C SER A 128 12.34 4.10 -9.69
N LEU A 129 12.43 2.94 -10.35
CA LEU A 129 12.35 1.64 -9.69
C LEU A 129 13.70 1.31 -9.07
N SER A 130 13.68 0.73 -7.88
CA SER A 130 14.84 0.11 -7.24
C SER A 130 14.54 -1.35 -6.89
N THR A 131 15.53 -2.09 -6.43
CA THR A 131 15.34 -3.45 -5.90
C THR A 131 14.49 -3.47 -4.64
N GLU A 132 14.36 -2.34 -3.94
CA GLU A 132 13.67 -2.24 -2.66
C GLU A 132 12.28 -1.59 -2.78
N GLY A 133 11.92 -1.04 -3.95
CA GLY A 133 10.70 -0.27 -4.07
C GLY A 133 10.66 0.70 -5.26
N ILE A 134 10.01 1.84 -5.03
CA ILE A 134 9.89 2.92 -6.00
C ILE A 134 10.07 4.28 -5.33
N ILE A 135 10.70 5.20 -6.05
CA ILE A 135 10.89 6.59 -5.63
C ILE A 135 10.15 7.49 -6.62
N PHE A 136 9.31 8.39 -6.09
CA PHE A 136 8.74 9.53 -6.80
C PHE A 136 9.48 10.80 -6.35
N ASP A 137 10.19 11.42 -7.28
CA ASP A 137 10.97 12.65 -7.05
C ASP A 137 10.23 13.84 -7.65
N PHE A 138 9.86 14.79 -6.79
CA PHE A 138 9.16 16.03 -7.10
C PHE A 138 10.10 17.24 -7.12
N GLY A 139 11.42 17.04 -7.11
CA GLY A 139 12.41 18.11 -7.06
C GLY A 139 12.39 19.06 -8.27
N SER A 140 11.78 18.64 -9.39
CA SER A 140 11.57 19.47 -10.58
C SER A 140 10.24 20.24 -10.58
N ALA A 141 9.34 19.97 -9.63
CA ALA A 141 8.03 20.60 -9.58
C ALA A 141 8.16 22.12 -9.42
N SER A 142 7.44 22.89 -10.24
CA SER A 142 7.39 24.35 -10.11
C SER A 142 6.52 24.82 -8.95
N LYS A 143 5.77 23.91 -8.31
CA LYS A 143 4.86 24.17 -7.19
C LYS A 143 5.35 23.45 -5.95
N ASN A 144 5.06 24.01 -4.79
CA ASN A 144 5.27 23.32 -3.52
C ASN A 144 4.45 22.03 -3.49
N VAL A 145 5.10 20.93 -3.10
CA VAL A 145 4.46 19.63 -2.89
C VAL A 145 4.31 19.40 -1.41
N ASN A 146 3.07 19.23 -0.96
CA ASN A 146 2.73 18.91 0.41
C ASN A 146 2.12 17.52 0.46
N ILE A 147 2.41 16.76 1.50
CA ILE A 147 1.77 15.47 1.74
C ILE A 147 1.12 15.46 3.13
N GLN A 148 -0.16 15.09 3.18
CA GLN A 148 -0.85 14.68 4.39
C GLN A 148 -0.83 13.16 4.45
N ILE A 149 -0.35 12.64 5.57
CA ILE A 149 -0.23 11.22 5.86
C ILE A 149 -1.20 10.90 7.00
N ASP A 150 -2.06 9.93 6.77
CA ASP A 150 -2.95 9.36 7.80
C ASP A 150 -2.58 7.88 7.99
N GLU A 151 -1.92 7.57 9.10
CA GLU A 151 -1.59 6.21 9.51
C GLU A 151 -2.73 5.63 10.34
N ILE A 152 -3.32 4.52 9.88
CA ILE A 152 -4.34 3.78 10.62
C ILE A 152 -3.74 2.46 11.12
N ASN A 153 -3.63 2.32 12.43
CA ASN A 153 -3.13 1.10 13.06
C ASN A 153 -4.29 0.15 13.35
N ILE A 154 -4.23 -1.06 12.78
CA ILE A 154 -5.19 -2.13 13.02
C ILE A 154 -4.46 -3.33 13.63
N ASN A 155 -4.90 -3.75 14.80
CA ASN A 155 -4.48 -5.01 15.39
C ASN A 155 -5.17 -6.16 14.66
N ALA A 156 -4.41 -7.11 14.15
CA ALA A 156 -4.93 -8.32 13.51
C ALA A 156 -4.48 -9.58 14.25
N GLN A 157 -5.38 -10.55 14.31
CA GLN A 157 -5.10 -11.89 14.82
C GLN A 157 -5.83 -12.93 13.98
N ILE A 158 -5.17 -14.05 13.74
CA ILE A 158 -5.79 -15.23 13.15
C ILE A 158 -6.55 -15.98 14.25
N SER A 159 -7.88 -16.01 14.15
CA SER A 159 -8.71 -16.75 15.09
C SER A 159 -8.74 -18.23 14.70
N PRO A 160 -8.50 -19.17 15.63
CA PRO A 160 -8.78 -20.57 15.36
C PRO A 160 -10.27 -20.70 15.05
N GLY A 161 -10.59 -21.19 13.86
CA GLY A 161 -11.97 -21.53 13.51
C GLY A 161 -12.50 -22.51 14.55
N TRP A 162 -13.48 -22.06 15.34
CA TRP A 162 -14.68 -22.73 15.87
C TRP A 162 -15.38 -21.68 16.76
N ILE A 163 -16.43 -21.05 16.25
CA ILE A 163 -17.45 -20.42 17.09
C ILE A 163 -18.59 -21.44 17.11
N ARG A 164 -18.85 -22.03 18.28
CA ARG A 164 -20.03 -22.86 18.52
C ARG A 164 -21.18 -21.97 18.97
#